data_AF-A0A951K055-F1
#
_entry.id   AF-A0A951K055-F1
#
_cell.length_a   1.000
_cell.length_b   1.000
_cell.length_c   1.000
_cell.angle_alpha   90.00
_cell.angle_beta   90.00
_cell.angle_gamma   90.00
#
_symmetry.space_group_name_H-M   'P 1'
#
loop_
_entity.id
_entity.type
_entity.pdbx_description
1 polymer ?
#
loop_
_entity_poly.entity_id
_entity_poly.type
_entity_poly.pdbx_seq_one_letter_code
_entity_poly.pdbx_strand_id
1 'polypeptide(L)'
;MTEGETTETPAPTARRRRVQLPASRGGMAWLAVLVIIGAFLAAQFGRQVYANWEIGQQARAIEAEIIRIEEENAELERELAYLRSDAYVSAEARRLENLGREGEEILIIPEGAEQPLPDELTAAEPPKPMLDQWVELFFGSSS
;
A
#
# COMPACT_ATOMS: atom_id res chain seq x y z
N MET A 1 -46.27 -28.21 -67.47
CA MET A 1 -45.95 -29.02 -66.27
C MET A 1 -44.49 -29.43 -66.45
N THR A 2 -43.54 -28.58 -66.03
CA THR A 2 -42.86 -28.58 -64.69
C THR A 2 -41.75 -29.64 -64.70
N GLU A 3 -40.46 -29.42 -64.43
CA GLU A 3 -39.64 -28.40 -63.75
C GLU A 3 -38.21 -28.53 -64.34
N GLY A 4 -37.30 -27.54 -64.38
CA GLY A 4 -36.74 -26.88 -63.21
C GLY A 4 -35.65 -27.73 -62.55
N GLU A 5 -34.57 -28.11 -63.26
CA GLU A 5 -33.41 -28.73 -62.60
C GLU A 5 -32.32 -27.69 -62.34
N THR A 6 -32.28 -27.29 -61.07
CA THR A 6 -31.27 -26.49 -60.40
C THR A 6 -29.90 -27.19 -60.43
N THR A 7 -28.87 -26.51 -60.94
CA THR A 7 -27.48 -26.93 -60.77
C THR A 7 -27.05 -26.67 -59.32
N GLU A 8 -27.11 -27.70 -58.49
CA GLU A 8 -26.61 -27.68 -57.12
C GLU A 8 -25.09 -27.92 -57.14
N THR A 9 -24.30 -26.88 -56.83
CA THR A 9 -22.84 -26.98 -56.65
C THR A 9 -22.55 -27.72 -55.34
N PRO A 10 -21.84 -28.86 -55.32
CA PRO A 10 -21.51 -29.52 -54.07
C PRO A 10 -20.42 -28.74 -53.30
N ALA A 11 -20.70 -28.43 -52.04
CA ALA A 11 -19.79 -27.77 -51.11
C ALA A 11 -18.54 -28.63 -50.78
N PRO A 12 -17.36 -28.01 -50.53
CA PRO A 12 -16.14 -28.75 -50.20
C PRO A 12 -16.26 -29.38 -48.81
N THR A 13 -16.19 -30.71 -48.76
CA THR A 13 -16.22 -31.47 -47.50
C THR A 13 -14.87 -31.41 -46.78
N ALA A 14 -14.85 -30.79 -45.61
CA ALA A 14 -13.66 -30.74 -44.76
C ALA A 14 -13.30 -32.13 -44.24
N ARG A 15 -12.13 -32.64 -44.66
CA ARG A 15 -11.64 -33.98 -44.32
C ARG A 15 -11.13 -34.00 -42.86
N ARG A 16 -11.99 -34.41 -41.92
CA ARG A 16 -11.57 -34.64 -40.52
C ARG A 16 -10.53 -35.75 -40.46
N ARG A 17 -9.29 -35.41 -40.09
CA ARG A 17 -8.20 -36.36 -39.88
C ARG A 17 -8.51 -37.20 -38.64
N ARG A 18 -9.11 -38.37 -38.85
CA ARG A 18 -9.34 -39.36 -37.79
C ARG A 18 -8.00 -39.99 -37.45
N VAL A 19 -7.54 -39.75 -36.22
CA VAL A 19 -6.39 -40.47 -35.65
C VAL A 19 -6.84 -41.91 -35.46
N GLN A 20 -6.36 -42.82 -36.31
CA GLN A 20 -6.64 -44.24 -36.15
C GLN A 20 -5.70 -44.79 -35.09
N LEU A 21 -6.24 -45.12 -33.92
CA LEU A 21 -5.52 -45.86 -32.90
C LEU A 21 -5.30 -47.30 -33.43
N PRO A 22 -4.08 -47.85 -33.38
CA PRO A 22 -3.81 -49.21 -33.82
C PRO A 22 -4.49 -50.19 -32.85
N ALA A 23 -5.72 -50.57 -33.14
CA ALA A 23 -6.50 -51.54 -32.36
C ALA A 23 -6.08 -53.00 -32.67
N SER A 24 -4.77 -53.24 -32.78
CA SER A 24 -4.20 -54.58 -32.79
C SER A 24 -3.78 -54.95 -31.37
N ARG A 25 -3.87 -56.23 -31.00
CA ARG A 25 -3.46 -56.72 -29.66
C ARG A 25 -2.03 -56.31 -29.29
N GLY A 26 -1.13 -56.26 -30.28
CA GLY A 26 0.23 -55.75 -30.12
C GLY A 26 0.32 -54.24 -29.95
N GLY A 27 -0.50 -53.46 -30.66
CA GLY A 27 -0.58 -52.01 -30.52
C GLY A 27 -1.11 -51.58 -29.15
N MET A 28 -2.12 -52.28 -28.63
CA MET A 28 -2.62 -52.04 -27.26
C MET A 28 -1.58 -52.42 -26.19
N ALA A 29 -0.86 -53.54 -26.37
CA ALA A 29 0.21 -53.92 -25.45
C ALA A 29 1.34 -52.89 -25.43
N TRP A 30 1.74 -52.38 -26.60
CA TRP A 30 2.77 -51.34 -26.69
C TRP A 30 2.31 -50.01 -26.09
N LEU A 31 1.04 -49.65 -26.29
CA LEU A 31 0.45 -48.46 -25.66
C LEU A 31 0.41 -48.60 -24.13
N ALA A 32 0.06 -49.77 -23.61
CA ALA A 32 0.09 -50.04 -22.17
C ALA A 32 1.51 -49.91 -21.60
N VAL A 33 2.52 -50.44 -22.29
CA VAL A 33 3.93 -50.28 -21.90
C VAL A 33 4.35 -48.81 -21.89
N LEU A 34 3.97 -48.03 -22.91
CA LEU A 34 4.24 -46.59 -22.96
C LEU A 34 3.59 -45.84 -21.81
N VAL A 35 2.33 -46.16 -21.49
CA VAL A 35 1.62 -45.53 -20.36
C VAL A 35 2.30 -45.88 -19.04
N ILE A 36 2.73 -47.13 -18.84
CA ILE A 36 3.44 -47.56 -17.63
C ILE A 36 4.77 -46.81 -17.49
N ILE A 37 5.55 -46.69 -18.57
CA ILE A 37 6.81 -45.95 -18.58
C ILE A 37 6.56 -44.46 -18.29
N GLY A 38 5.55 -43.88 -18.95
CA GLY A 38 5.15 -42.49 -18.72
C GLY A 38 4.73 -42.22 -17.28
N ALA A 39 3.93 -43.11 -16.69
CA ALA A 39 3.52 -43.05 -15.29
C ALA A 39 4.70 -43.20 -14.32
N PHE A 40 5.64 -44.11 -14.63
CA PHE A 40 6.85 -44.30 -13.83
C PHE A 40 7.73 -43.05 -13.82
N LEU A 41 7.97 -42.45 -15.00
CA LEU A 41 8.70 -41.18 -15.10
C LEU A 41 7.95 -40.06 -14.35
N ALA A 42 6.64 -39.94 -14.54
CA ALA A 42 5.83 -38.95 -13.84
C ALA A 42 5.88 -39.11 -12.32
N ALA A 43 5.91 -40.35 -11.81
CA ALA A 43 6.05 -40.62 -10.38
C ALA A 43 7.45 -40.25 -9.86
N GLN A 44 8.50 -40.52 -10.64
CA GLN A 44 9.88 -40.17 -10.31
C GLN A 44 10.10 -38.65 -10.27
N PHE A 45 9.69 -37.94 -11.33
CA PHE A 45 9.86 -36.49 -11.44
C PHE A 45 8.82 -35.69 -10.65
N GLY A 46 7.62 -36.26 -10.43
CA GLY A 46 6.54 -35.62 -9.70
C GLY A 46 6.96 -35.23 -8.27
N ARG A 47 7.63 -36.14 -7.54
CA ARG A 47 8.12 -35.84 -6.18
C ARG A 47 9.08 -34.64 -6.14
N GLN A 48 9.91 -34.48 -7.16
CA GLN A 48 10.95 -33.44 -7.18
C GLN A 48 10.40 -32.06 -7.54
N VAL A 49 9.38 -32.00 -8.40
CA VAL A 49 8.70 -30.74 -8.74
C VAL A 49 7.91 -30.19 -7.54
N TYR A 50 7.24 -31.05 -6.76
CA TYR A 50 6.53 -30.60 -5.56
C TYR A 50 7.46 -30.06 -4.47
N ALA A 51 8.58 -30.75 -4.21
CA ALA A 51 9.56 -30.30 -3.21
C ALA A 51 10.17 -28.93 -3.57
N ASN A 52 10.46 -28.70 -4.85
CA ASN A 52 11.05 -27.44 -5.31
C ASN A 52 10.09 -26.24 -5.19
N TRP A 53 8.78 -26.48 -5.37
CA TRP A 53 7.78 -25.43 -5.22
C TRP A 53 7.60 -25.01 -3.76
N GLU A 54 7.60 -25.97 -2.85
CA GLU A 54 7.46 -25.72 -1.41
C GLU A 54 8.68 -25.00 -0.82
N ILE A 55 9.90 -25.38 -1.24
CA ILE A 55 11.13 -24.69 -0.85
C ILE A 55 11.13 -23.24 -1.35
N GLY A 56 10.71 -23.00 -2.60
CA GLY A 56 10.64 -21.64 -3.14
C GLY A 56 9.63 -20.75 -2.42
N GLN A 57 8.49 -21.31 -1.99
CA GLN A 57 7.51 -20.59 -1.18
C GLN A 57 8.03 -20.27 0.22
N GLN A 58 8.70 -21.23 0.87
CA GLN A 58 9.30 -21.02 2.19
C GLN A 58 10.40 -19.97 2.14
N ALA A 59 11.27 -20.00 1.13
CA ALA A 59 12.31 -19.00 0.94
C ALA A 59 11.73 -17.58 0.80
N ARG A 60 10.68 -17.43 -0.03
CA ARG A 60 9.99 -16.14 -0.20
C ARG A 60 9.32 -15.65 1.09
N ALA A 61 8.71 -16.55 1.86
CA ALA A 61 8.08 -16.20 3.12
C ALA A 61 9.12 -15.72 4.16
N ILE A 62 10.26 -16.42 4.24
CA ILE A 62 11.36 -16.04 5.13
C ILE A 62 11.96 -14.70 4.71
N GLU A 63 12.18 -14.49 3.41
CA GLU A 63 12.71 -13.22 2.88
C GLU A 63 11.77 -12.04 3.18
N ALA A 64 10.46 -12.23 2.99
CA ALA A 64 9.47 -11.21 3.35
C ALA A 64 9.45 -10.90 4.86
N GLU A 65 9.64 -11.93 5.70
CA GLU A 65 9.71 -11.76 7.15
C GLU A 65 10.97 -11.00 7.59
N ILE A 66 12.12 -11.24 6.93
CA ILE A 66 13.35 -10.48 7.18
C ILE A 66 13.14 -9.01 6.88
N ILE A 67 12.57 -8.69 5.71
CA ILE A 67 12.32 -7.30 5.30
C ILE A 67 11.41 -6.60 6.32
N ARG A 68 10.34 -7.27 6.75
CA ARG A 68 9.41 -6.74 7.76
C ARG A 68 10.13 -6.42 9.08
N ILE A 69 10.96 -7.33 9.57
CA ILE A 69 11.69 -7.15 10.83
C ILE A 69 12.73 -6.03 10.70
N GLU A 70 13.41 -5.91 9.56
CA GLU A 70 14.36 -4.84 9.31
C GLU A 70 13.69 -3.46 9.28
N GLU A 71 12.51 -3.36 8.66
CA GLU A 71 11.70 -2.13 8.66
C GLU A 71 11.23 -1.76 10.07
N GLU A 72 10.69 -2.71 10.83
CA GLU A 72 10.27 -2.53 12.23
C GLU A 72 11.46 -2.07 13.10
N ASN A 73 12.63 -2.68 12.94
CA ASN A 73 13.82 -2.30 13.68
C ASN A 73 14.28 -0.87 13.32
N ALA A 74 14.30 -0.52 12.02
CA ALA A 74 14.67 0.82 11.57
C ALA A 74 13.67 1.90 12.05
N GLU A 75 12.40 1.57 12.24
CA GLU A 75 11.42 2.46 12.87
C GLU A 75 11.71 2.65 14.36
N LEU A 76 11.91 1.55 15.10
CA LEU A 76 12.22 1.60 16.53
C LEU A 76 13.53 2.34 16.82
N GLU A 77 14.56 2.16 15.99
CA GLU A 77 15.81 2.90 16.12
C GLU A 77 15.63 4.41 15.93
N ARG A 78 14.76 4.82 14.98
CA ARG A 78 14.43 6.24 14.77
C ARG A 78 13.67 6.83 15.96
N GLU A 79 12.71 6.10 16.50
CA GLU A 79 11.96 6.52 17.69
C GLU A 79 12.90 6.65 18.90
N LEU A 80 13.76 5.66 19.12
CA LEU A 80 14.75 5.68 20.18
C LEU A 80 15.73 6.86 20.03
N ALA A 81 16.17 7.16 18.80
CA ALA A 81 17.02 8.30 18.52
C ALA A 81 16.30 9.63 18.82
N TYR A 82 15.02 9.75 18.48
CA TYR A 82 14.20 10.92 18.82
C TYR A 82 14.04 11.08 20.33
N LEU A 83 13.69 10.02 21.06
CA LEU A 83 13.53 10.05 22.52
C LEU A 83 14.84 10.40 23.25
N ARG A 84 15.99 10.02 22.67
CA ARG A 84 17.32 10.38 23.19
C ARG A 84 17.77 11.78 22.80
N SER A 85 17.08 12.45 21.88
CA SER A 85 17.49 13.76 21.39
C SER A 85 17.18 14.87 22.40
N ASP A 86 18.01 15.90 22.40
CA ASP A 86 17.80 17.12 23.20
C ASP A 86 16.48 17.83 22.85
N ALA A 87 15.95 17.61 21.64
CA ALA A 87 14.66 18.12 21.22
C ALA A 87 13.53 17.54 22.07
N TYR A 88 13.53 16.22 22.27
CA TYR A 88 12.57 15.53 23.14
C TYR A 88 12.72 15.97 24.60
N VAL A 89 13.96 16.05 25.12
CA VAL A 89 14.22 16.55 26.49
C VAL A 89 13.66 17.97 26.67
N SER A 90 13.87 18.86 25.70
CA SER A 90 13.36 20.23 25.77
C SER A 90 11.84 20.35 25.62
N ALA A 91 11.21 19.42 24.88
CA ALA A 91 9.75 19.37 24.75
C ALA A 91 9.12 18.88 26.06
N GLU A 92 9.70 17.84 26.66
CA GLU A 92 9.19 17.25 27.90
C GLU A 92 9.47 18.16 29.11
N ALA A 93 10.60 18.89 29.15
CA ALA A 93 10.88 19.88 30.19
C ALA A 93 9.85 21.02 30.22
N ARG A 94 9.45 21.53 29.04
CA ARG A 94 8.37 22.53 28.92
C ARG A 94 7.03 21.98 29.38
N ARG A 95 6.74 20.71 29.05
CA ARG A 95 5.50 20.04 29.42
C ARG A 95 5.38 19.80 30.92
N LEU A 96 6.46 19.35 31.56
CA LEU A 96 6.44 18.92 32.96
C LEU A 96 6.61 20.07 33.94
N GLU A 97 7.50 21.02 33.65
CA GLU A 97 7.90 22.01 34.65
C GLU A 97 7.72 23.47 34.20
N ASN A 98 7.16 23.71 33.00
CA ASN A 98 7.11 25.04 32.38
C ASN A 98 8.51 25.70 32.37
N LEU A 99 9.56 24.89 32.38
CA LEU A 99 10.96 25.33 32.42
C LEU A 99 11.41 25.71 31.01
N GLY A 100 11.87 26.95 30.88
CA GLY A 100 12.63 27.44 29.73
C GLY A 100 14.03 26.85 29.70
N ARG A 101 14.68 26.90 28.52
CA ARG A 101 16.07 26.45 28.35
C ARG A 101 17.04 27.35 29.13
N GLU A 102 18.29 26.88 29.34
CA GLU A 102 19.37 27.76 29.82
C GLU A 102 19.51 28.98 28.90
N GLY A 103 19.29 30.18 29.43
CA GLY A 103 19.33 31.45 28.70
C GLY A 103 17.97 31.99 28.21
N GLU A 104 16.86 31.28 28.47
CA GLU A 104 15.50 31.73 28.18
C GLU A 104 14.89 32.46 29.40
N GLU A 105 14.26 33.62 29.20
CA GLU A 105 13.64 34.40 30.28
C GLU A 105 12.17 33.98 30.47
N ILE A 106 11.86 33.34 31.61
CA ILE A 106 10.50 32.86 31.92
C ILE A 106 9.73 34.00 32.62
N LEU A 107 8.66 34.50 31.99
CA LEU A 107 7.75 35.47 32.59
C LEU A 107 6.68 34.74 33.43
N ILE A 108 6.74 34.91 34.75
CA ILE A 108 5.73 34.37 35.69
C ILE A 108 4.76 35.50 36.06
N ILE A 109 3.48 35.34 35.73
CA ILE A 109 2.42 36.28 36.13
C ILE A 109 1.75 35.71 37.40
N PRO A 110 1.89 36.35 38.58
CA PRO A 110 1.27 35.85 39.80
C PRO A 110 -0.26 36.01 39.77
N GLU A 111 -0.98 35.08 40.40
CA GLU A 111 -2.44 35.18 40.53
C GLU A 111 -2.83 36.49 41.24
N GLY A 112 -3.70 37.28 40.62
CA GLY A 112 -4.10 38.60 41.11
C GLY A 112 -3.27 39.78 40.58
N ALA A 113 -2.28 39.56 39.70
CA ALA A 113 -1.63 40.63 38.93
C ALA A 113 -2.46 41.15 37.74
N GLU A 114 -3.67 40.62 37.58
CA GLU A 114 -4.65 41.09 36.60
C GLU A 114 -5.11 42.49 37.00
N GLN A 115 -4.51 43.51 36.38
CA GLN A 115 -5.06 44.85 36.45
C GLN A 115 -6.38 44.87 35.66
N PRO A 116 -7.44 45.50 36.19
CA PRO A 116 -8.64 45.76 35.42
C PRO A 116 -8.25 46.41 34.09
N LEU A 117 -8.80 45.92 32.98
CA LEU A 117 -8.59 46.55 31.69
C LEU A 117 -8.93 48.04 31.82
N PRO A 118 -8.04 48.96 31.38
CA PRO A 118 -8.33 50.38 31.33
C PRO A 118 -9.68 50.63 30.66
N ASP A 119 -10.49 51.55 31.20
CA ASP A 119 -11.84 51.85 30.68
C ASP A 119 -11.85 52.18 29.18
N GLU A 120 -10.74 52.70 28.63
CA GLU A 120 -10.52 52.92 27.20
C GLU A 120 -10.53 51.64 26.34
N LEU A 121 -10.03 50.52 26.86
CA LEU A 121 -10.01 49.22 26.17
C LEU A 121 -11.36 48.50 26.28
N THR A 122 -12.08 48.74 27.37
CA THR A 122 -13.42 48.18 27.61
C THR A 122 -14.52 48.94 26.86
N ALA A 123 -14.29 50.23 26.58
CA ALA A 123 -15.17 51.09 25.81
C ALA A 123 -14.90 51.05 24.28
N ALA A 124 -14.00 50.18 23.81
CA ALA A 124 -13.72 50.03 22.41
C ALA A 124 -14.98 49.56 21.64
N GLU A 125 -15.44 50.36 20.68
CA GLU A 125 -16.50 49.97 19.76
C GLU A 125 -16.15 48.64 19.07
N PRO A 126 -17.15 47.79 18.78
CA PRO A 126 -16.90 46.53 18.09
C PRO A 126 -16.12 46.82 16.79
N PRO A 127 -15.03 46.07 16.53
CA PRO A 127 -14.17 46.38 15.40
C PRO A 127 -15.00 46.32 14.12
N LYS A 128 -14.83 47.35 13.26
CA LYS A 128 -15.43 47.40 11.94
C LYS A 128 -15.18 46.08 11.19
N PRO A 129 -16.04 45.67 10.25
CA PRO A 129 -15.77 44.52 9.37
C PRO A 129 -14.36 44.56 8.79
N MET A 130 -13.71 43.39 8.67
CA MET A 130 -12.30 43.28 8.26
C MET A 130 -11.97 44.07 6.97
N LEU A 131 -12.90 44.10 6.00
CA LEU A 131 -12.75 44.83 4.75
C LEU A 131 -12.72 46.35 4.94
N ASP A 132 -13.54 46.89 5.82
CA ASP A 132 -13.60 48.33 6.07
C ASP A 132 -12.30 48.83 6.71
N GLN A 133 -11.70 48.00 7.57
CA GLN A 133 -10.38 48.27 8.15
C GLN A 133 -9.27 48.31 7.08
N TRP A 134 -9.29 47.37 6.12
CA TRP A 134 -8.33 47.35 5.02
C TRP A 134 -8.51 48.54 4.07
N VAL A 135 -9.75 48.88 3.73
CA VAL A 135 -10.04 50.04 2.87
C VAL A 135 -9.59 51.34 3.53
N GLU A 136 -9.85 51.53 4.82
CA GLU A 136 -9.41 52.70 5.57
C GLU A 136 -7.88 52.80 5.64
N LEU A 137 -7.18 51.67 5.82
CA LEU A 137 -5.71 51.64 5.88
C LEU A 137 -5.05 51.95 4.53
N PHE A 138 -5.65 51.53 3.42
CA PHE A 138 -5.09 51.73 2.08
C PHE A 138 -5.57 53.01 1.38
N PHE A 139 -6.75 53.51 1.71
CA PHE A 139 -7.38 54.64 1.01
C PHE A 139 -7.72 55.83 1.92
N GLY A 140 -7.47 55.73 3.24
CA GLY A 140 -7.74 56.78 4.22
C GLY A 140 -9.22 56.87 4.59
N SER A 141 -9.52 57.43 5.77
CA SER A 141 -10.90 57.66 6.18
C SER A 141 -11.54 58.74 5.30
N SER A 142 -12.62 58.38 4.58
CA SER A 142 -13.44 59.38 3.89
C SER A 142 -14.28 60.10 4.95
N SER A 143 -13.92 61.37 5.18
CA SER A 143 -14.64 62.30 6.06
C SER A 143 -16.06 62.59 5.56
#